data_AF-A0A2A2TJT5-F1
#
_entry.id   AF-A0A2A2TJT5-F1
#
_cell.length_a   1.000
_cell.length_b   1.000
_cell.length_c   1.000
_cell.angle_alpha   90.00
_cell.angle_beta   90.00
_cell.angle_gamma   90.00
#
_symmetry.space_group_name_H-M   'P 1'
#
loop_
_entity.id
_entity.type
_entity.pdbx_description
1 polymer ?
#
loop_
_entity_poly.entity_id
_entity_poly.type
_entity_poly.pdbx_seq_one_letter_code
_entity_poly.pdbx_strand_id
1 'polypeptide(L)'
;MAKYFFNDEDSHPSQLTSADIILRQQLEYSISKYFYNGCDRTIKDLLSDCRWYVKTIDGTLTLVIECPDQITNWQVLRKMAPMAKLLKKVVSSGKIRIYPPEAQGIPFEMRVDELEVYREHQEGA
;
A
#
# COMPACT_ATOMS: atom_id res chain seq x y z
N MET A 1 39.86 24.32 -19.65
CA MET A 1 38.86 23.32 -19.19
C MET A 1 37.66 24.07 -18.66
N ALA A 2 36.56 24.11 -19.40
CA ALA A 2 35.34 24.78 -18.96
C ALA A 2 34.66 23.91 -17.90
N LYS A 3 34.55 24.44 -16.68
CA LYS A 3 33.84 23.81 -15.57
C LYS A 3 32.35 24.09 -15.80
N TYR A 4 31.61 23.09 -16.25
CA TYR A 4 30.16 23.20 -16.38
C TYR A 4 29.58 23.38 -14.96
N PHE A 5 29.12 24.59 -14.66
CA PHE A 5 28.29 24.86 -13.49
C PHE A 5 26.92 24.27 -13.81
N PHE A 6 26.66 23.05 -13.37
CA PHE A 6 25.28 22.58 -13.27
C PHE A 6 24.59 23.53 -12.29
N ASN A 7 23.59 24.26 -12.79
CA ASN A 7 22.79 25.16 -11.98
C ASN A 7 22.07 24.29 -10.93
N ASP A 8 22.24 24.62 -9.65
CA ASP A 8 21.60 23.94 -8.51
C ASP A 8 20.07 24.20 -8.45
N GLU A 9 19.49 24.66 -9.55
CA GLU A 9 18.06 24.98 -9.71
C GLU A 9 17.26 23.79 -10.26
N ASP A 10 17.93 22.79 -10.83
CA ASP A 10 17.30 21.52 -11.27
C ASP A 10 17.30 20.44 -10.18
N SER A 11 17.79 20.75 -8.97
CA SER A 11 17.80 19.80 -7.87
C SER A 11 16.41 19.71 -7.21
N HIS A 12 15.95 18.49 -6.94
CA HIS A 12 14.69 18.29 -6.22
C HIS A 12 14.77 18.97 -4.84
N PRO A 13 13.69 19.62 -4.39
CA PRO A 13 13.69 20.24 -3.07
C PRO A 13 14.06 19.21 -2.01
N SER A 14 15.07 19.54 -1.21
CA SER A 14 15.62 18.66 -0.17
C SER A 14 14.64 18.40 0.98
N GLN A 15 13.59 19.23 1.08
CA GLN A 15 12.54 19.13 2.08
C GLN A 15 11.17 19.23 1.42
N LEU A 16 10.21 18.49 1.97
CA LEU A 16 8.83 18.57 1.52
C LEU A 16 8.25 19.93 1.87
N THR A 17 7.73 20.61 0.86
CA THR A 17 6.98 21.84 1.07
C THR A 17 5.60 21.52 1.67
N SER A 18 4.92 22.53 2.21
CA SER A 18 3.53 22.36 2.66
C SER A 18 2.61 21.92 1.53
N ALA A 19 2.87 22.35 0.29
CA ALA A 19 2.13 21.91 -0.88
C ALA A 19 2.34 20.41 -1.16
N ASP A 20 3.57 19.91 -1.05
CA ASP A 20 3.87 18.48 -1.23
C ASP A 20 3.16 17.62 -0.19
N ILE A 21 3.10 18.08 1.07
CA ILE A 21 2.40 17.39 2.15
C ILE A 21 0.90 17.29 1.85
N ILE A 22 0.28 18.39 1.41
CA ILE A 22 -1.14 18.43 1.07
C ILE A 22 -1.44 17.51 -0.12
N LEU A 23 -0.61 17.57 -1.17
CA LEU A 23 -0.78 16.72 -2.36
C LEU A 23 -0.65 15.23 -2.01
N ARG A 24 0.31 14.86 -1.14
CA ARG A 24 0.45 13.48 -0.65
C ARG A 24 -0.79 13.01 0.11
N GLN A 25 -1.32 13.83 1.02
CA GLN A 25 -2.54 13.49 1.75
C GLN A 25 -3.76 13.33 0.82
N GLN A 26 -3.89 14.20 -0.18
CA GLN A 26 -4.95 14.10 -1.18
C GLN A 26 -4.82 12.82 -2.03
N LEU A 27 -3.60 12.44 -2.40
CA LEU A 27 -3.31 11.21 -3.11
C LEU A 27 -3.68 9.98 -2.25
N GLU A 28 -3.21 9.93 -1.01
CA GLU A 28 -3.51 8.85 -0.05
C GLU A 28 -5.02 8.69 0.17
N TYR A 29 -5.75 9.81 0.32
CA TYR A 29 -7.20 9.81 0.45
C TYR A 29 -7.91 9.33 -0.81
N SER A 30 -7.48 9.80 -1.98
CA SER A 30 -8.09 9.42 -3.26
C SER A 30 -7.89 7.93 -3.56
N ILE A 31 -6.70 7.41 -3.27
CA ILE A 31 -6.40 5.99 -3.42
C ILE A 31 -7.17 5.15 -2.40
N SER A 32 -7.30 5.62 -1.15
CA SER A 32 -8.13 4.94 -0.14
C SER A 32 -9.57 4.78 -0.63
N LYS A 33 -10.17 5.83 -1.20
CA LYS A 33 -11.52 5.77 -1.79
C LYS A 33 -11.61 4.82 -2.97
N TYR A 34 -10.66 4.92 -3.91
CA TYR A 34 -10.62 4.05 -5.08
C TYR A 34 -10.54 2.57 -4.66
N PHE A 35 -9.62 2.27 -3.75
CA PHE A 35 -9.40 0.93 -3.22
C PHE A 35 -10.67 0.39 -2.56
N TYR A 36 -11.22 1.10 -1.57
CA TYR A 36 -12.41 0.63 -0.86
C TYR A 36 -13.61 0.45 -1.79
N ASN A 37 -13.84 1.39 -2.72
CA ASN A 37 -14.96 1.28 -3.65
C ASN A 37 -14.82 0.07 -4.59
N GLY A 38 -13.60 -0.24 -5.04
CA GLY A 38 -13.31 -1.37 -5.93
C GLY A 38 -13.27 -2.73 -5.24
N CYS A 39 -13.25 -2.79 -3.92
CA CYS A 39 -13.32 -4.05 -3.17
C CYS A 39 -14.69 -4.73 -3.34
N ASP A 40 -14.66 -6.07 -3.37
CA ASP A 40 -15.87 -6.88 -3.27
C ASP A 40 -16.49 -6.79 -1.86
N ARG A 41 -17.68 -7.36 -1.69
CA ARG A 41 -18.39 -7.33 -0.41
C ARG A 41 -17.59 -8.01 0.70
N THR A 42 -16.96 -9.15 0.42
CA THR A 42 -16.20 -9.90 1.43
C THR A 42 -15.01 -9.10 1.95
N ILE A 43 -14.27 -8.42 1.07
CA ILE A 43 -13.15 -7.56 1.48
C ILE A 43 -13.66 -6.35 2.25
N LYS A 44 -14.77 -5.73 1.82
CA LYS A 44 -15.38 -4.61 2.55
C LYS A 44 -15.81 -4.99 3.96
N ASP A 45 -16.43 -6.16 4.13
CA ASP A 45 -16.86 -6.68 5.42
C ASP A 45 -15.64 -6.94 6.33
N LEU A 46 -14.57 -7.55 5.81
CA LEU A 46 -13.32 -7.74 6.58
C LEU A 46 -12.66 -6.41 6.96
N LEU A 47 -12.65 -5.44 6.06
CA LEU A 47 -12.05 -4.13 6.31
C LEU A 47 -12.89 -3.29 7.28
N SER A 48 -14.19 -3.54 7.44
CA SER A 48 -15.00 -2.84 8.44
C SER A 48 -14.69 -3.29 9.87
N ASP A 49 -14.17 -4.51 10.04
CA ASP A 49 -13.74 -5.04 11.33
C ASP A 49 -12.30 -4.64 11.68
N CYS A 50 -11.53 -4.16 10.69
CA CYS A 50 -10.13 -3.76 10.84
C CYS A 50 -9.98 -2.23 10.85
N ARG A 51 -8.89 -1.75 11.46
CA ARG A 51 -8.41 -0.40 11.18
C ARG A 51 -7.52 -0.46 9.94
N TRP A 52 -7.82 0.35 8.94
CA TRP A 52 -7.02 0.37 7.70
C TRP A 52 -6.87 1.79 7.17
N TYR A 53 -5.76 2.03 6.47
CA TYR A 53 -5.44 3.30 5.85
C TYR A 53 -4.37 3.15 4.77
N VAL A 54 -4.34 4.09 3.83
CA VAL A 54 -3.24 4.21 2.86
C VAL A 54 -2.31 5.33 3.31
N LYS A 55 -1.00 5.08 3.32
CA LYS A 55 0.01 6.08 3.67
C LYS A 55 1.29 5.86 2.88
N THR A 56 2.00 6.95 2.59
CA THR A 56 3.34 6.93 2.02
C THR A 56 4.37 6.76 3.12
N ILE A 57 5.05 5.62 3.16
CA ILE A 57 6.12 5.31 4.12
C ILE A 57 7.41 5.16 3.32
N ASP A 58 8.41 5.98 3.65
CA ASP A 58 9.71 5.99 2.96
C ASP A 58 9.58 6.12 1.42
N GLY A 59 8.67 7.00 0.98
CA GLY A 59 8.39 7.22 -0.45
C GLY A 59 7.56 6.12 -1.13
N THR A 60 7.16 5.08 -0.41
CA THR A 60 6.37 3.97 -0.95
C THR A 60 4.93 4.01 -0.44
N LEU A 61 3.96 4.00 -1.36
CA LEU A 61 2.55 3.93 -0.99
C LEU A 61 2.24 2.56 -0.37
N THR A 62 1.73 2.57 0.85
CA THR A 62 1.48 1.38 1.65
C THR A 62 0.03 1.36 2.11
N LEU A 63 -0.70 0.30 1.76
CA LEU A 63 -1.96 -0.05 2.41
C LEU A 63 -1.64 -0.76 3.72
N VAL A 64 -2.05 -0.18 4.84
CA VAL A 64 -1.89 -0.74 6.18
C VAL A 64 -3.23 -1.27 6.65
N ILE A 65 -3.25 -2.50 7.17
CA ILE A 65 -4.42 -3.15 7.77
C ILE A 65 -4.01 -3.68 9.14
N GLU A 66 -4.63 -3.16 10.19
CA GLU A 66 -4.47 -3.55 11.59
C GLU A 66 -5.69 -4.39 11.98
N CYS A 67 -5.47 -5.68 12.26
CA CYS A 67 -6.56 -6.63 12.53
C CYS A 67 -6.84 -6.73 14.04
N PRO A 68 -8.11 -6.86 14.45
CA PRO A 68 -8.48 -6.94 15.87
C PRO A 68 -8.13 -8.29 16.51
N ASP A 69 -8.14 -9.38 15.74
CA ASP A 69 -7.88 -10.73 16.21
C ASP A 69 -7.18 -11.59 15.13
N GLN A 70 -6.70 -12.77 15.54
CA GLN A 70 -5.93 -13.68 14.68
C GLN A 70 -6.79 -14.33 13.57
N ILE A 71 -8.08 -14.55 13.81
CA ILE A 71 -9.00 -15.13 12.82
C ILE A 71 -9.21 -14.11 11.71
N THR A 72 -9.52 -12.87 12.06
CA THR A 72 -9.66 -11.76 11.11
C THR A 72 -8.37 -11.54 10.32
N ASN A 73 -7.22 -11.56 10.99
CA ASN A 73 -5.91 -11.46 10.33
C ASN A 73 -5.71 -12.54 9.25
N TRP A 74 -5.99 -13.80 9.57
CA TRP A 74 -5.88 -14.89 8.61
C TRP A 74 -6.85 -14.74 7.43
N GLN A 75 -8.08 -14.27 7.68
CA GLN A 75 -9.06 -14.02 6.63
C GLN A 75 -8.63 -12.89 5.69
N VAL A 76 -8.07 -11.80 6.23
CA VAL A 76 -7.50 -10.69 5.45
C VAL A 76 -6.31 -11.16 4.62
N LEU A 77 -5.39 -11.95 5.19
CA LEU A 77 -4.24 -12.52 4.47
C LEU A 77 -4.66 -13.33 3.25
N ARG A 78 -5.73 -14.12 3.34
CA ARG A 78 -6.28 -14.88 2.21
C ARG A 78 -6.83 -14.00 1.08
N LYS A 79 -7.16 -12.75 1.37
CA LYS A 79 -7.65 -11.76 0.40
C LYS A 79 -6.57 -10.79 -0.06
N MET A 80 -5.31 -11.01 0.32
CA MET A 80 -4.21 -10.11 -0.01
C MET A 80 -3.94 -10.00 -1.52
N ALA A 81 -3.93 -11.12 -2.25
CA ALA A 81 -3.72 -11.09 -3.70
C ALA A 81 -4.78 -10.28 -4.48
N PRO A 82 -6.10 -10.45 -4.26
CA PRO A 82 -7.10 -9.60 -4.92
C PRO A 82 -7.02 -8.13 -4.49
N MET A 83 -6.68 -7.82 -3.24
CA MET A 83 -6.42 -6.45 -2.80
C MET A 83 -5.23 -5.83 -3.54
N ALA A 84 -4.12 -6.57 -3.67
CA ALA A 84 -2.94 -6.13 -4.40
C ALA A 84 -3.25 -5.93 -5.88
N LYS A 85 -4.00 -6.85 -6.51
CA LYS A 85 -4.42 -6.71 -7.91
C LYS A 85 -5.26 -5.45 -8.14
N LEU A 86 -6.08 -5.05 -7.16
CA LEU A 86 -6.85 -3.82 -7.24
C LEU A 86 -5.93 -2.58 -7.13
N LEU A 87 -4.99 -2.57 -6.18
CA LEU A 87 -4.03 -1.48 -6.05
C LEU A 87 -3.14 -1.32 -7.29
N LYS A 88 -2.67 -2.41 -7.90
CA LYS A 88 -1.82 -2.39 -9.12
C LYS A 88 -2.49 -1.68 -10.30
N LYS A 89 -3.82 -1.49 -10.29
CA LYS A 89 -4.53 -0.74 -11.34
C LYS A 89 -4.29 0.77 -11.29
N VAL A 90 -3.86 1.30 -10.14
CA VAL A 90 -3.70 2.75 -9.92
C VAL A 90 -2.31 3.14 -9.43
N VAL A 91 -1.54 2.20 -8.89
CA VAL A 91 -0.14 2.43 -8.51
C VAL A 91 0.79 1.46 -9.22
N SER A 92 1.91 1.97 -9.72
CA SER A 92 2.97 1.18 -10.35
C SER A 92 3.86 0.46 -9.34
N SER A 93 3.97 1.00 -8.13
CA SER A 93 4.73 0.45 -7.01
C SER A 93 4.00 0.75 -5.71
N GLY A 94 4.03 -0.21 -4.78
CA GLY A 94 3.38 -0.08 -3.48
C GLY A 94 3.46 -1.35 -2.65
N LYS A 95 3.00 -1.26 -1.41
CA LYS A 95 3.03 -2.35 -0.44
C LYS A 95 1.66 -2.55 0.19
N ILE A 96 1.37 -3.78 0.58
CA ILE A 96 0.31 -4.11 1.54
C ILE A 96 1.00 -4.64 2.80
N ARG A 97 0.68 -4.04 3.95
CA ARG A 97 1.11 -4.48 5.27
C ARG A 97 -0.08 -4.89 6.11
N ILE A 98 -0.08 -6.13 6.57
CA ILE A 98 -1.13 -6.67 7.44
C ILE A 98 -0.51 -6.94 8.81
N TYR A 99 -0.96 -6.19 9.81
CA TYR A 99 -0.51 -6.31 11.19
C TYR A 99 -1.40 -7.31 11.93
N PRO A 100 -0.82 -8.33 12.60
CA PRO A 100 -1.55 -9.12 13.57
C PRO A 100 -1.93 -8.25 14.79
N PRO A 101 -2.83 -8.74 15.66
CA PRO A 101 -3.12 -8.07 16.93
C PRO A 101 -1.85 -7.78 17.73
N GLU A 102 -1.87 -6.73 18.55
CA GLU A 102 -0.72 -6.34 19.36
C GLU A 102 -0.13 -7.54 20.13
N ALA A 103 1.19 -7.64 20.13
CA ALA A 103 1.99 -8.73 20.73
C ALA A 103 1.93 -10.12 20.05
N GLN A 104 1.26 -10.29 18.90
CA GLN A 104 1.11 -11.62 18.26
C GLN A 104 2.03 -11.90 17.06
N GLY A 105 2.95 -11.00 16.72
CA GLY A 105 3.97 -11.29 15.72
C GLY A 105 4.42 -10.09 14.91
N ILE A 106 5.12 -10.38 13.80
CA ILE A 106 5.58 -9.38 12.84
C ILE A 106 4.52 -9.16 11.74
N PRO A 107 4.44 -7.95 11.16
CA PRO A 107 3.53 -7.67 10.07
C PRO A 107 3.91 -8.50 8.83
N PHE A 108 2.89 -8.99 8.11
CA PHE A 108 3.11 -9.56 6.79
C PHE A 108 3.18 -8.43 5.76
N GLU A 109 4.18 -8.44 4.88
CA GLU A 109 4.35 -7.47 3.81
C GLU A 109 4.31 -8.15 2.44
N MET A 110 3.53 -7.59 1.51
CA MET A 110 3.54 -7.96 0.10
C MET A 110 3.76 -6.72 -0.76
N ARG A 111 4.61 -6.85 -1.77
CA ARG A 111 4.80 -5.85 -2.81
C ARG A 111 3.75 -6.00 -3.91
N VAL A 112 3.12 -4.89 -4.28
CA VAL A 112 2.08 -4.85 -5.32
C VAL A 112 2.70 -5.06 -6.71
N ASP A 113 3.93 -4.63 -6.91
CA ASP A 113 4.68 -4.77 -8.15
C ASP A 113 5.15 -6.21 -8.41
N GLU A 114 5.30 -7.03 -7.38
CA GLU A 114 5.79 -8.42 -7.47
C GLU A 114 4.65 -9.47 -7.60
N LEU A 115 3.42 -9.04 -7.90
CA LEU A 115 2.24 -9.92 -8.00
C LEU A 115 2.39 -11.11 -8.96
N GLU A 116 3.22 -10.97 -10.00
CA GLU A 116 3.42 -12.03 -11.00
C GLU A 116 4.23 -13.21 -10.46
N VAL A 117 5.08 -12.99 -9.46
CA VAL A 117 5.85 -14.05 -8.77
C VAL A 117 4.93 -15.00 -8.02
N TYR A 118 3.79 -14.51 -7.51
CA TYR A 118 2.85 -15.33 -6.74
C TYR A 118 1.87 -16.14 -7.61
N ARG A 119 1.88 -15.98 -8.93
CA ARG A 119 0.94 -16.64 -9.85
C ARG A 119 1.29 -18.10 -10.13
N GLU A 120 2.53 -18.51 -9.90
CA GLU A 120 3.05 -19.85 -10.25
C GLU A 120 2.61 -20.99 -9.30
N HIS A 121 1.84 -20.69 -8.24
CA HIS A 121 1.44 -21.69 -7.24
C HIS A 121 -0.07 -21.98 -7.15
N GLN A 122 -0.90 -21.46 -8.07
CA GLN A 122 -2.36 -21.70 -8.06
C GLN A 122 -2.90 -22.49 -9.26
N GLU A 123 -2.05 -22.91 -10.19
CA GLU A 123 -2.42 -23.78 -11.31
C GLU A 123 -1.90 -25.20 -11.06
N GLY A 124 -2.53 -25.90 -10.11
CA GLY A 124 -2.12 -27.25 -9.71
C GLY A 124 -3.09 -27.93 -8.75
N ALA A 125 -4.39 -27.86 -9.05
CA ALA A 125 -5.44 -28.65 -8.39
C ALA A 125 -6.32 -29.29 -9.46
#